data_AF-A0A358Q0W5-F1
#
_entry.id   AF-A0A358Q0W5-F1
#
_cell.length_a   1.000
_cell.length_b   1.000
_cell.length_c   1.000
_cell.angle_alpha   90.00
_cell.angle_beta   90.00
_cell.angle_gamma   90.00
#
_symmetry.space_group_name_H-M   'P 1'
#
loop_
_entity.id
_entity.type
_entity.pdbx_description
1 polymer ?
#
loop_
_entity_poly.entity_id
_entity_poly.type
_entity_poly.pdbx_seq_one_letter_code
_entity_poly.pdbx_strand_id
1 'polypeptide(L)'
;MNKKMNLLMFSGDYDKALAALILANSARELDVDVTMFFAFWGLCLVRDPEKSTSEDKTIYEKMFGMVTPKGPEELPLSRMNMVGLGKQMLLEMMEDDKAPSLTDFLNGARKKGVKFYGCKLSVDVMGFKEDELLPEVQIITAKEYLADALESDMQLFI
;
A
#
# COMPACT_ATOMS: atom_id res chain seq x y z
N MET A 1 3.82 -21.81 16.54
CA MET A 1 4.03 -20.48 15.96
C MET A 1 3.10 -20.36 14.78
N ASN A 2 2.38 -19.24 14.66
CA ASN A 2 1.57 -18.98 13.46
C ASN A 2 2.51 -18.88 12.26
N LYS A 3 2.01 -19.27 11.09
CA LYS A 3 2.72 -19.04 9.83
C LYS A 3 2.86 -17.55 9.60
N LYS A 4 3.94 -17.12 8.94
CA LYS A 4 4.23 -15.73 8.63
C LYS A 4 4.26 -15.50 7.12
N MET A 5 3.58 -14.46 6.66
CA MET A 5 3.62 -14.00 5.27
C MET A 5 4.11 -12.56 5.21
N ASN A 6 5.07 -12.30 4.34
CA ASN A 6 5.62 -10.98 4.12
C ASN A 6 5.40 -10.56 2.66
N LEU A 7 4.79 -9.38 2.47
CA LEU A 7 4.54 -8.78 1.17
C LEU A 7 5.34 -7.48 1.06
N LEU A 8 6.31 -7.43 0.16
CA LEU A 8 6.91 -6.16 -0.26
C LEU A 8 6.02 -5.57 -1.35
N MET A 9 5.30 -4.51 -0.99
CA MET A 9 4.50 -3.70 -1.90
C MET A 9 5.36 -2.62 -2.52
N PHE A 10 5.88 -2.88 -3.71
CA PHE A 10 6.61 -1.93 -4.53
C PHE A 10 5.68 -1.21 -5.51
N SER A 11 4.76 -1.95 -6.13
CA SER A 11 3.85 -1.42 -7.13
C SER A 11 2.81 -0.48 -6.50
N GLY A 12 2.53 0.63 -7.18
CA GLY A 12 1.47 1.58 -6.86
C GLY A 12 0.30 1.50 -7.84
N ASP A 13 0.02 0.29 -8.33
CA ASP A 13 -1.06 0.02 -9.29
C ASP A 13 -2.28 -0.53 -8.54
N TYR A 14 -3.48 -0.05 -8.86
CA TYR A 14 -4.74 -0.37 -8.20
C TYR A 14 -5.02 -1.88 -8.18
N ASP A 15 -4.88 -2.56 -9.31
CA ASP A 15 -5.12 -3.98 -9.49
C ASP A 15 -4.09 -4.87 -8.76
N LYS A 16 -2.83 -4.45 -8.71
CA LYS A 16 -1.80 -5.17 -7.93
C LYS A 16 -1.98 -4.97 -6.43
N ALA A 17 -2.30 -3.75 -6.00
CA ALA A 17 -2.63 -3.45 -4.61
C ALA A 17 -3.87 -4.24 -4.16
N LEU A 18 -4.88 -4.34 -5.02
CA LEU A 18 -6.07 -5.16 -4.79
C LEU A 18 -5.70 -6.63 -4.58
N ALA A 19 -4.89 -7.20 -5.48
CA ALA A 19 -4.42 -8.58 -5.34
C ALA A 19 -3.64 -8.81 -4.03
N ALA A 20 -2.73 -7.91 -3.68
CA ALA A 20 -1.96 -8.00 -2.44
C ALA A 20 -2.83 -7.95 -1.18
N LEU A 21 -3.82 -7.05 -1.16
CA LEU A 21 -4.73 -6.92 -0.03
C LEU A 21 -5.73 -8.10 0.06
N ILE A 22 -6.13 -8.69 -1.06
CA ILE A 22 -6.90 -9.95 -1.07
C ILE A 22 -6.08 -11.06 -0.40
N LEU A 23 -4.80 -11.21 -0.77
CA LEU A 23 -3.91 -12.19 -0.16
C LEU A 23 -3.71 -11.91 1.34
N ALA A 24 -3.43 -10.66 1.72
CA ALA A 24 -3.24 -10.28 3.11
C ALA A 24 -4.49 -10.58 3.96
N ASN A 25 -5.68 -10.18 3.48
CA ASN A 25 -6.94 -10.43 4.17
C ASN A 25 -7.25 -11.92 4.33
N SER A 26 -7.02 -12.71 3.29
CA SER A 26 -7.27 -14.16 3.29
C SER A 26 -6.27 -14.89 4.20
N ALA A 27 -5.00 -14.48 4.19
CA ALA A 27 -3.98 -15.03 5.08
C ALA A 27 -4.33 -14.78 6.56
N ARG A 28 -4.84 -13.59 6.89
CA ARG A 28 -5.33 -13.31 8.25
C ARG A 28 -6.54 -14.16 8.67
N GLU A 29 -7.40 -14.55 7.73
CA GLU A 29 -8.51 -15.50 7.99
C GLU A 29 -8.03 -16.93 8.23
N LEU A 30 -6.81 -17.26 7.80
CA LEU A 30 -6.13 -18.53 8.03
C LEU A 30 -5.16 -18.48 9.22
N ASP A 31 -5.31 -17.49 10.11
CA ASP A 31 -4.44 -17.26 11.28
C ASP A 31 -2.94 -17.08 10.93
N VAL A 32 -2.62 -16.63 9.72
CA VAL A 32 -1.26 -16.29 9.29
C VAL A 32 -0.95 -14.86 9.73
N ASP A 33 0.21 -14.62 10.33
CA ASP A 33 0.69 -13.28 10.65
C ASP A 33 1.19 -12.61 9.37
N VAL A 34 0.66 -11.42 9.04
CA VAL A 34 0.98 -10.74 7.77
C VAL A 34 1.70 -9.43 8.04
N THR A 35 2.83 -9.26 7.35
CA THR A 35 3.57 -8.01 7.24
C THR A 35 3.45 -7.47 5.81
N MET A 36 3.11 -6.19 5.66
CA MET A 36 3.20 -5.48 4.38
C MET A 36 4.23 -4.35 4.49
N PHE A 37 5.27 -4.42 3.65
CA PHE A 37 6.32 -3.40 3.56
C PHE A 37 6.16 -2.58 2.29
N PHE A 38 5.74 -1.33 2.45
CA PHE A 38 5.46 -0.37 1.39
C PHE A 38 6.74 0.37 0.99
N ALA A 39 7.21 0.13 -0.23
CA ALA A 39 8.39 0.76 -0.80
C ALA A 39 8.01 1.48 -2.10
N PHE A 40 8.68 2.61 -2.37
CA PHE A 40 8.45 3.43 -3.57
C PHE A 40 6.96 3.69 -3.82
N TRP A 41 6.42 3.26 -4.96
CA TRP A 41 5.05 3.53 -5.38
C TRP A 41 4.01 2.92 -4.44
N GLY A 42 4.35 1.81 -3.78
CA GLY A 42 3.51 1.20 -2.75
C GLY A 42 3.19 2.12 -1.58
N LEU A 43 4.02 3.14 -1.29
CA LEU A 43 3.72 4.15 -0.27
C LEU A 43 2.44 4.93 -0.58
N CYS A 44 2.07 5.08 -1.87
CA CYS A 44 0.85 5.78 -2.26
C CYS A 44 -0.42 5.06 -1.77
N LEU A 45 -0.34 3.74 -1.52
CA LEU A 45 -1.46 2.96 -0.98
C LEU A 45 -1.78 3.31 0.49
N VAL A 46 -0.78 3.76 1.23
CA VAL A 46 -0.87 4.05 2.68
C VAL A 46 -0.74 5.53 3.01
N ARG A 47 -0.85 6.41 2.01
CA ARG A 47 -1.07 7.84 2.25
C ARG A 47 -2.46 8.05 2.84
N ASP A 48 -2.56 8.99 3.77
CA ASP A 48 -3.81 9.45 4.34
C ASP A 48 -4.31 10.66 3.53
N PRO A 49 -5.40 10.54 2.75
CA PRO A 49 -5.87 11.63 1.89
C PRO A 49 -6.21 12.91 2.66
N GLU A 50 -6.55 12.79 3.93
CA GLU A 50 -6.91 13.91 4.81
C GLU A 50 -5.69 14.59 5.44
N LYS A 51 -4.50 13.98 5.33
CA LYS A 51 -3.25 14.51 5.89
C LYS A 51 -2.23 14.75 4.79
N SER A 52 -2.05 16.02 4.46
CA SER A 52 -0.99 16.45 3.56
C SER A 52 -0.31 17.69 4.12
N THR A 53 1.02 17.73 4.05
CA THR A 53 1.81 18.88 4.45
C THR A 53 2.77 19.32 3.35
N SER A 54 2.97 20.64 3.29
CA SER A 54 3.99 21.29 2.46
C SER A 54 5.12 21.89 3.30
N GLU A 55 5.09 21.70 4.62
CA GLU A 55 6.12 22.18 5.53
C GLU A 55 7.38 21.32 5.40
N ASP A 56 8.55 21.96 5.50
CA ASP A 56 9.86 21.30 5.42
C ASP A 56 10.04 20.36 4.22
N LYS A 57 9.47 20.75 3.08
CA LYS A 57 9.64 20.10 1.78
C LYS A 57 10.27 21.04 0.76
N THR A 58 11.18 20.49 -0.02
CA THR A 58 11.72 21.08 -1.24
C THR A 58 10.63 21.27 -2.29
N ILE A 59 10.93 22.07 -3.32
CA ILE A 59 10.01 22.32 -4.44
C ILE A 59 9.67 21.00 -5.18
N TYR A 60 10.67 20.12 -5.36
CA TYR A 60 10.47 18.84 -6.03
C TYR A 60 9.58 17.89 -5.21
N GLU A 61 9.78 17.80 -3.90
CA GLU A 61 8.95 16.97 -3.01
C GLU A 61 7.50 17.47 -2.98
N LYS A 62 7.28 18.79 -2.96
CA LYS A 62 5.94 19.39 -3.07
C LYS A 62 5.26 19.03 -4.39
N MET A 63 5.97 19.21 -5.50
CA MET A 63 5.45 18.89 -6.82
C MET A 63 5.14 17.40 -6.94
N PHE A 64 6.05 16.55 -6.48
CA PHE A 64 5.90 15.10 -6.52
C PHE A 64 4.69 14.64 -5.67
N GLY A 65 4.55 15.14 -4.45
CA GLY A 65 3.41 14.84 -3.58
C GLY A 65 2.05 15.30 -4.13
N MET A 66 2.02 16.33 -4.98
CA MET A 66 0.81 16.82 -5.64
C MET A 66 0.40 15.98 -6.87
N VAL A 67 1.36 15.46 -7.63
CA VAL A 67 1.09 14.70 -8.87
C VAL A 67 0.98 13.19 -8.65
N THR A 68 1.34 12.70 -7.47
CA THR A 68 1.22 11.29 -7.09
C THR A 68 -0.09 11.01 -6.36
N PRO A 69 -0.65 9.79 -6.49
CA PRO A 69 -1.89 9.40 -5.81
C PRO A 69 -1.82 9.64 -4.29
N LYS A 70 -2.86 10.25 -3.73
CA LYS A 70 -2.98 10.59 -2.29
C LYS A 70 -3.61 9.49 -1.44
N GLY A 71 -3.91 8.34 -2.03
CA GLY A 71 -4.48 7.20 -1.34
C GLY A 71 -4.86 6.06 -2.30
N PRO A 72 -5.47 4.98 -1.79
CA PRO A 72 -5.82 3.79 -2.56
C PRO A 72 -6.66 4.09 -3.81
N GLU A 73 -7.69 4.94 -3.69
CA GLU A 73 -8.62 5.20 -4.79
C GLU A 73 -8.07 6.09 -5.89
N GLU A 74 -6.89 6.70 -5.71
CA GLU A 74 -6.23 7.47 -6.76
C GLU A 74 -5.20 6.64 -7.55
N LEU A 75 -4.92 5.39 -7.15
CA LEU A 75 -3.96 4.55 -7.86
C LEU A 75 -4.44 4.23 -9.29
N PRO A 76 -3.56 4.30 -10.32
CA PRO A 76 -3.89 3.91 -11.68
C PRO A 76 -3.93 2.38 -11.85
N LEU A 77 -4.54 1.87 -12.92
CA LEU A 77 -4.36 0.47 -13.30
C LEU A 77 -2.97 0.20 -13.87
N SER A 78 -2.42 -0.99 -13.59
CA SER A 78 -1.13 -1.44 -14.13
C SER A 78 -1.14 -1.57 -15.65
N ARG A 79 -2.32 -1.87 -16.22
CA ARG A 79 -2.57 -2.00 -17.66
C ARG A 79 -3.94 -1.46 -18.00
N MET A 80 -4.10 -1.04 -19.25
CA MET A 80 -5.37 -0.55 -19.79
C MET A 80 -5.98 0.65 -19.01
N ASN A 81 -5.18 1.42 -18.25
CA ASN A 81 -5.70 2.55 -17.47
C ASN A 81 -6.44 3.58 -18.35
N MET A 82 -5.97 3.83 -19.58
CA MET A 82 -6.63 4.71 -20.57
C MET A 82 -7.07 6.07 -19.99
N VAL A 83 -6.15 6.76 -19.29
CA VAL A 83 -6.42 8.03 -18.60
C VAL A 83 -7.56 7.94 -17.56
N GLY A 84 -7.76 6.75 -16.99
CA GLY A 84 -8.77 6.46 -15.96
C GLY A 84 -9.99 5.68 -16.47
N LEU A 85 -10.24 5.63 -17.79
CA LEU A 85 -11.40 4.94 -18.35
C LEU A 85 -11.40 3.44 -18.03
N GLY A 86 -10.25 2.77 -18.18
CA GLY A 86 -10.17 1.35 -17.86
C GLY A 86 -10.34 1.07 -16.37
N LYS A 87 -9.92 2.01 -15.51
CA LYS A 87 -10.17 1.90 -14.07
C LYS A 87 -11.65 1.96 -13.76
N GLN A 88 -12.37 2.91 -14.36
CA GLN A 88 -13.83 3.02 -14.19
C GLN A 88 -14.55 1.74 -14.65
N MET A 89 -14.16 1.19 -15.81
CA MET A 89 -14.71 -0.09 -16.28
C MET A 89 -14.47 -1.23 -15.29
N LEU A 90 -13.26 -1.34 -14.72
CA LEU A 90 -12.98 -2.37 -13.71
C LEU A 90 -13.84 -2.16 -12.45
N LEU A 91 -13.98 -0.92 -11.99
CA LEU A 91 -14.78 -0.59 -10.81
C LEU A 91 -16.26 -0.93 -11.02
N GLU A 92 -16.83 -0.64 -12.18
CA GLU A 92 -18.20 -1.03 -12.54
C GLU A 92 -18.36 -2.56 -12.51
N MET A 93 -17.43 -3.31 -13.11
CA MET A 93 -17.46 -4.77 -13.06
C MET A 93 -17.35 -5.32 -11.63
N MET A 94 -16.51 -4.70 -10.79
CA MET A 94 -16.40 -5.06 -9.38
C MET A 94 -17.70 -4.79 -8.61
N GLU A 95 -18.37 -3.67 -8.88
CA GLU A 95 -19.65 -3.32 -8.27
C GLU A 95 -20.76 -4.31 -8.68
N ASP A 96 -20.84 -4.68 -9.95
CA ASP A 96 -21.79 -5.67 -10.48
C ASP A 96 -21.65 -7.04 -9.78
N ASP A 97 -20.40 -7.45 -9.53
CA ASP A 97 -20.06 -8.67 -8.80
C ASP A 97 -20.07 -8.51 -7.27
N LYS A 98 -20.44 -7.32 -6.75
CA LYS A 98 -20.45 -6.98 -5.32
C LYS A 98 -19.11 -7.17 -4.63
N ALA A 99 -18.02 -6.99 -5.38
CA ALA A 99 -16.66 -7.03 -4.85
C ALA A 99 -16.37 -5.73 -4.06
N PRO A 100 -15.70 -5.83 -2.88
CA PRO A 100 -15.31 -4.64 -2.12
C PRO A 100 -14.32 -3.74 -2.90
N SER A 101 -14.33 -2.45 -2.60
CA SER A 101 -13.35 -1.50 -3.15
C SER A 101 -11.94 -1.74 -2.59
N LEU A 102 -10.92 -1.13 -3.20
CA LEU A 102 -9.55 -1.21 -2.68
C LEU A 102 -9.46 -0.63 -1.26
N THR A 103 -10.16 0.46 -0.98
CA THR A 103 -10.27 1.05 0.36
C THR A 103 -10.91 0.08 1.36
N ASP A 104 -11.95 -0.65 0.95
CA ASP A 104 -12.58 -1.66 1.82
C ASP A 104 -11.61 -2.79 2.17
N PHE A 105 -10.85 -3.28 1.18
CA PHE A 105 -9.82 -4.29 1.41
C PHE A 105 -8.69 -3.79 2.30
N LEU A 106 -8.25 -2.54 2.12
CA LEU A 106 -7.24 -1.90 2.97
C LEU A 106 -7.74 -1.80 4.42
N ASN A 107 -8.97 -1.31 4.62
CA ASN A 107 -9.59 -1.23 5.94
C ASN A 107 -9.82 -2.62 6.56
N GLY A 108 -10.12 -3.63 5.76
CA GLY A 108 -10.17 -5.03 6.19
C GLY A 108 -8.83 -5.52 6.74
N ALA A 109 -7.74 -5.26 6.01
CA ALA A 109 -6.39 -5.62 6.44
C ALA A 109 -5.99 -4.91 7.74
N ARG A 110 -6.30 -3.62 7.86
CA ARG A 110 -6.10 -2.83 9.09
C ARG A 110 -6.84 -3.45 10.28
N LYS A 111 -8.14 -3.71 10.13
CA LYS A 111 -8.99 -4.31 11.18
C LYS A 111 -8.52 -5.71 11.60
N LYS A 112 -7.97 -6.49 10.66
CA LYS A 112 -7.45 -7.83 10.92
C LYS A 112 -6.03 -7.83 11.53
N GLY A 113 -5.43 -6.66 11.75
CA GLY A 113 -4.12 -6.53 12.39
C GLY A 113 -2.94 -6.89 11.47
N VAL A 114 -3.06 -6.64 10.15
CA VAL A 114 -1.89 -6.69 9.26
C VAL A 114 -0.91 -5.59 9.67
N LYS A 115 0.38 -5.92 9.80
CA LYS A 115 1.41 -4.95 10.15
C LYS A 115 1.83 -4.16 8.92
N PHE A 116 1.78 -2.84 9.01
CA PHE A 116 2.15 -1.94 7.91
C PHE A 116 3.46 -1.23 8.20
N TYR A 117 4.40 -1.34 7.26
CA TYR A 117 5.70 -0.70 7.36
C TYR A 117 6.00 0.16 6.14
N GLY A 118 6.49 1.37 6.34
CA GLY A 118 6.99 2.25 5.27
C GLY A 118 8.50 2.14 5.13
N CYS A 119 9.02 2.00 3.90
CA CYS A 119 10.45 2.02 3.63
C CYS A 119 11.03 3.41 3.90
N LYS A 120 11.94 3.51 4.88
CA LYS A 120 12.60 4.76 5.27
C LYS A 120 13.21 5.51 4.09
N LEU A 121 13.99 4.82 3.25
CA LEU A 121 14.62 5.43 2.08
C LEU A 121 13.58 5.95 1.08
N SER A 122 12.50 5.22 0.84
CA SER A 122 11.46 5.66 -0.09
C SER A 122 10.70 6.87 0.44
N VAL A 123 10.38 6.89 1.73
CA VAL A 123 9.75 8.06 2.40
C VAL A 123 10.64 9.30 2.24
N ASP A 124 11.94 9.17 2.52
CA ASP A 124 12.89 10.28 2.42
C ASP A 124 13.06 10.77 0.98
N VAL A 125 13.20 9.85 0.00
CA VAL A 125 13.43 10.21 -1.42
C VAL A 125 12.18 10.83 -2.05
N MET A 126 10.99 10.33 -1.70
CA MET A 126 9.72 10.85 -2.23
C MET A 126 9.22 12.09 -1.47
N GLY A 127 9.89 12.45 -0.37
CA GLY A 127 9.56 13.62 0.44
C GLY A 127 8.24 13.51 1.18
N PHE A 128 7.80 12.30 1.52
CA PHE A 128 6.65 12.10 2.38
C PHE A 128 7.06 12.28 3.84
N LYS A 129 6.13 12.78 4.65
CA LYS A 129 6.27 12.83 6.11
C LYS A 129 5.44 11.69 6.72
N GLU A 130 5.85 11.24 7.89
CA GLU A 130 5.19 10.11 8.59
C GLU A 130 3.73 10.44 8.95
N ASP A 131 3.43 11.71 9.24
CA ASP A 131 2.08 12.20 9.51
C ASP A 131 1.17 12.29 8.28
N GLU A 132 1.71 12.16 7.06
CA GLU A 132 0.94 12.05 5.81
C GLU A 132 0.55 10.60 5.48
N LEU A 133 1.01 9.63 6.28
CA LEU A 133 0.65 8.22 6.13
C LEU A 133 -0.43 7.82 7.13
N LEU A 134 -1.02 6.65 6.91
CA LEU A 134 -1.94 6.04 7.87
C LEU A 134 -1.25 5.87 9.24
N PRO A 135 -1.95 6.15 10.35
CA PRO A 135 -1.33 6.31 11.67
C PRO A 135 -0.66 5.05 12.22
N GLU A 136 -1.03 3.86 11.74
CA GLU A 136 -0.39 2.60 12.14
C GLU A 136 0.87 2.25 11.34
N VAL A 137 1.21 3.00 10.29
CA VAL A 137 2.38 2.73 9.45
C VAL A 137 3.64 3.07 10.22
N GLN A 138 4.50 2.08 10.44
CA GLN A 138 5.80 2.29 11.09
C GLN A 138 6.91 2.41 10.05
N ILE A 139 7.78 3.40 10.18
CA ILE A 139 8.89 3.58 9.23
C ILE A 139 10.08 2.71 9.64
N ILE A 140 10.50 1.82 8.75
CA ILE A 140 11.63 0.91 8.98
C ILE A 140 12.64 0.92 7.82
N THR A 141 13.84 0.48 8.10
CA THR A 141 14.91 0.32 7.12
C THR A 141 14.78 -0.99 6.32
N ALA A 142 15.42 -1.05 5.15
CA ALA A 142 15.50 -2.28 4.37
C ALA A 142 16.14 -3.45 5.14
N LYS A 143 17.03 -3.18 6.11
CA LYS A 143 17.64 -4.20 6.96
C LYS A 143 16.62 -4.82 7.91
N GLU A 144 15.76 -3.99 8.53
CA GLU A 144 14.68 -4.46 9.40
C GLU A 144 13.63 -5.24 8.62
N TYR A 145 13.27 -4.77 7.42
CA TYR A 145 12.43 -5.53 6.49
C TYR A 145 13.02 -6.92 6.21
N LEU A 146 14.31 -6.99 5.86
CA LEU A 146 14.96 -8.27 5.55
C LEU A 146 14.99 -9.21 6.77
N ALA A 147 15.14 -8.70 7.98
CA ALA A 147 15.08 -9.51 9.20
C ALA A 147 13.69 -10.16 9.37
N ASP A 148 12.61 -9.41 9.19
CA ASP A 148 11.23 -9.93 9.23
C ASP A 148 10.93 -10.90 8.08
N ALA A 149 11.39 -10.56 6.87
CA ALA A 149 11.18 -11.38 5.68
C ALA A 149 11.91 -12.73 5.77
N LEU A 150 13.13 -12.78 6.31
CA LEU A 150 13.90 -14.03 6.49
C LEU A 150 13.28 -14.97 7.53
N GLU A 151 12.49 -14.44 8.46
CA GLU A 151 11.71 -15.26 9.41
C GLU A 151 10.34 -15.70 8.86
N SER A 152 9.95 -15.22 7.68
CA SER A 152 8.64 -15.52 7.10
C SER A 152 8.61 -16.87 6.38
N ASP A 153 7.45 -17.53 6.38
CA ASP A 153 7.23 -18.77 5.62
C ASP A 153 6.96 -18.52 4.13
N MET A 154 6.48 -17.32 3.78
CA MET A 154 6.21 -16.88 2.41
C MET A 154 6.61 -15.42 2.23
N GLN A 155 7.34 -15.12 1.16
CA GLN A 155 7.77 -13.78 0.77
C GLN A 155 7.39 -13.50 -0.68
N LEU A 156 6.69 -12.40 -0.93
CA LEU A 156 6.33 -11.96 -2.28
C LEU A 156 6.75 -10.51 -2.50
N PHE A 157 7.21 -10.22 -3.72
CA PHE A 157 7.45 -8.86 -4.20
C PHE A 157 6.35 -8.52 -5.21
N ILE A 158 5.56 -7.48 -4.93
CA ILE A 158 4.37 -7.10 -5.70
C ILE A 158 4.48 -5.67 -6.19
#